data_AF-A0A087DZL2-F1
#
_entry.id   AF-A0A087DZL2-F1
#
_cell.length_a   1.000
_cell.length_b   1.000
_cell.length_c   1.000
_cell.angle_alpha   90.00
_cell.angle_beta   90.00
_cell.angle_gamma   90.00
#
_symmetry.space_group_name_H-M   'P 1'
#
loop_
_entity.id
_entity.type
_entity.pdbx_description
1 polymer ?
#
loop_
_entity_poly.entity_id
_entity_poly.type
_entity_poly.pdbx_seq_one_letter_code
_entity_poly.pdbx_strand_id
1 'polypeptide(L)'
;MTTAMVTARVDADRKRDAEKVLKRNGRTYSDVIRDLTDYMADTGELPEFEKATLALIEERERRRKLEIIGYFANRHLPAVEDGVSDEELLARERMGRFGEKMV
;
A
#
# COMPACT_ATOMS: atom_id res chain seq x y z
N MET A 1 -9.32 -10.46 -35.87
CA MET A 1 -8.97 -10.26 -34.45
C MET A 1 -8.45 -8.84 -34.29
N THR A 2 -9.02 -8.07 -33.39
CA THR A 2 -8.53 -6.73 -33.02
C THR A 2 -7.49 -6.91 -31.93
N THR A 3 -6.31 -6.32 -32.08
CA THR A 3 -5.27 -6.34 -31.06
C THR A 3 -5.39 -5.10 -30.17
N ALA A 4 -5.26 -5.29 -28.85
CA ALA A 4 -5.23 -4.21 -27.87
C ALA A 4 -3.93 -4.32 -27.05
N MET A 5 -3.35 -3.17 -26.68
CA MET A 5 -2.20 -3.12 -25.78
C MET A 5 -2.66 -2.99 -24.33
N VAL A 6 -2.04 -3.76 -23.45
CA VAL A 6 -2.17 -3.63 -21.99
C VAL A 6 -0.93 -2.95 -21.45
N THR A 7 -1.10 -1.79 -20.80
CA THR A 7 -0.02 -1.06 -20.15
C THR A 7 -0.30 -0.93 -18.66
N ALA A 8 0.66 -1.32 -17.82
CA ALA A 8 0.54 -1.26 -16.36
C ALA A 8 1.85 -0.77 -15.74
N ARG A 9 1.76 0.09 -14.73
CA ARG A 9 2.92 0.52 -13.93
C ARG A 9 3.11 -0.46 -12.79
N VAL A 10 4.33 -0.99 -12.66
CA VAL A 10 4.71 -1.95 -11.61
C VAL A 10 6.03 -1.57 -10.99
N ASP A 11 6.24 -1.99 -9.75
CA ASP A 11 7.53 -1.86 -9.06
C ASP A 11 8.64 -2.58 -9.85
N ALA A 12 9.76 -1.89 -10.06
CA ALA A 12 10.82 -2.36 -10.95
C ALA A 12 11.56 -3.58 -10.40
N ASP A 13 11.79 -3.63 -9.09
CA ASP A 13 12.49 -4.75 -8.44
C ASP A 13 11.61 -5.99 -8.42
N ARG A 14 10.33 -5.83 -8.06
CA ARG A 14 9.35 -6.92 -8.12
C ARG A 14 9.15 -7.43 -9.54
N LYS A 15 9.08 -6.52 -10.52
CA LYS A 15 8.98 -6.91 -11.94
C LYS A 15 10.13 -7.83 -12.32
N ARG A 16 11.36 -7.43 -11.98
CA ARG A 16 12.58 -8.18 -12.31
C ARG A 16 12.58 -9.56 -11.64
N ASP A 17 12.19 -9.65 -10.38
CA ASP A 17 12.20 -10.93 -9.67
C ASP A 17 11.13 -11.90 -10.18
N ALA A 18 9.92 -11.40 -10.46
CA ALA A 18 8.90 -12.21 -11.11
C ALA A 18 9.30 -12.59 -12.55
N GLU A 19 10.01 -11.73 -13.28
CA GLU A 19 10.53 -12.07 -14.62
C GLU A 19 11.51 -13.26 -14.59
N LYS A 20 12.34 -13.39 -13.54
CA LYS A 20 13.22 -14.55 -13.36
C LYS A 20 12.41 -15.84 -13.19
N VAL A 21 11.31 -15.78 -12.43
CA VAL A 21 10.41 -16.94 -12.21
C VAL A 21 9.73 -17.32 -13.52
N LEU A 22 9.18 -16.35 -14.25
CA LEU A 22 8.52 -16.58 -15.53
C LEU A 22 9.48 -17.22 -16.55
N LYS A 23 10.71 -16.68 -16.68
CA LYS A 23 11.75 -17.23 -17.56
C LYS A 23 12.11 -18.67 -17.22
N ARG A 24 12.22 -19.03 -15.94
CA ARG A 24 12.48 -20.42 -15.50
C ARG A 24 11.37 -21.38 -15.94
N ASN A 25 10.15 -20.88 -16.09
CA ASN A 25 8.99 -21.65 -16.53
C ASN A 25 8.70 -21.49 -18.03
N GLY A 26 9.61 -20.88 -18.81
CA GLY A 26 9.44 -20.68 -20.24
C GLY A 26 8.32 -19.71 -20.62
N ARG A 27 7.88 -18.84 -19.71
CA ARG A 27 6.78 -17.89 -19.91
C ARG A 27 7.27 -16.45 -19.89
N THR A 28 6.50 -15.56 -20.50
CA THR A 28 6.66 -14.10 -20.39
C THR A 28 5.48 -13.47 -19.66
N TYR A 29 5.63 -12.20 -19.26
CA TYR A 29 4.50 -11.42 -18.73
C TYR A 29 3.34 -11.34 -19.70
N SER A 30 3.62 -11.18 -20.99
CA SER A 30 2.60 -11.09 -22.01
C SER A 30 1.80 -12.38 -22.14
N ASP A 31 2.44 -13.54 -21.96
CA ASP A 31 1.75 -14.82 -21.98
C ASP A 31 0.83 -14.96 -20.77
N VAL A 32 1.31 -14.60 -19.58
CA VAL A 32 0.49 -14.64 -18.36
C VAL A 32 -0.69 -13.66 -18.43
N ILE A 33 -0.47 -12.43 -18.91
CA ILE A 33 -1.53 -11.43 -19.05
C ILE A 33 -2.56 -11.87 -20.09
N ARG A 34 -2.13 -12.50 -21.20
CA ARG A 34 -3.04 -13.06 -22.20
C ARG A 34 -3.86 -14.22 -21.62
N ASP A 35 -3.19 -15.21 -21.03
CA ASP A 35 -3.87 -16.37 -20.40
C ASP A 35 -4.88 -15.92 -19.34
N LEU A 36 -4.53 -14.90 -18.53
CA LEU A 36 -5.42 -14.32 -17.53
C LEU A 36 -6.62 -13.61 -18.17
N THR A 37 -6.38 -12.84 -19.23
CA THR A 37 -7.44 -12.13 -19.96
C THR A 37 -8.41 -13.11 -20.59
N ASP A 38 -7.88 -14.15 -21.24
CA ASP A 38 -8.67 -15.20 -21.89
C ASP A 38 -9.47 -15.98 -20.84
N TYR A 39 -8.85 -16.36 -19.71
CA TYR A 39 -9.55 -17.03 -18.61
C TYR A 39 -10.72 -16.19 -18.07
N MET A 40 -10.50 -14.91 -17.81
CA MET A 40 -11.56 -14.02 -17.30
C MET A 40 -12.67 -13.84 -18.33
N ALA A 41 -12.33 -13.77 -19.62
CA ALA A 41 -13.32 -13.66 -20.69
C ALA A 41 -14.15 -14.94 -20.85
N ASP A 42 -13.52 -16.10 -20.73
CA ASP A 42 -14.18 -17.41 -20.91
C ASP A 42 -15.02 -17.81 -19.71
N THR A 43 -14.55 -17.52 -18.49
CA THR A 43 -15.18 -17.99 -17.25
C THR A 43 -16.04 -16.93 -16.56
N GLY A 44 -15.79 -15.64 -16.81
CA GLY A 44 -16.39 -14.54 -16.06
C GLY A 44 -15.90 -14.44 -14.60
N GLU A 45 -14.91 -15.23 -14.21
CA GLU A 45 -14.38 -15.27 -12.85
C GLU A 45 -12.90 -14.87 -12.78
N LEU A 46 -12.46 -14.41 -11.61
CA LEU A 46 -11.04 -14.26 -11.29
C LEU A 46 -10.44 -15.63 -10.94
N PRO A 47 -9.23 -15.97 -11.42
CA PRO A 47 -8.57 -17.21 -11.05
C PRO A 47 -8.37 -17.35 -9.54
N GLU A 48 -8.38 -18.59 -9.05
CA GLU A 48 -8.24 -18.89 -7.62
C GLU A 48 -6.93 -18.39 -7.01
N PHE A 49 -5.82 -18.40 -7.77
CA PHE A 49 -4.54 -17.89 -7.27
C PHE A 49 -4.55 -16.36 -7.08
N GLU A 50 -5.34 -15.63 -7.87
CA GLU A 50 -5.54 -14.18 -7.73
C GLU A 50 -6.34 -13.91 -6.45
N LYS A 51 -7.38 -14.71 -6.16
CA LYS A 51 -8.17 -14.63 -4.92
C LYS A 51 -7.28 -14.84 -3.68
N ALA A 52 -6.36 -15.81 -3.72
CA ALA A 52 -5.41 -16.08 -2.64
C ALA A 52 -4.33 -14.99 -2.48
N THR A 53 -3.82 -14.44 -3.59
CA THR A 53 -2.80 -13.37 -3.58
C THR A 53 -3.39 -12.05 -3.10
N LEU A 54 -4.62 -11.72 -3.50
CA LEU A 54 -5.34 -10.56 -3.00
C LEU A 54 -5.59 -10.66 -1.49
N ALA A 55 -6.03 -11.82 -0.99
CA ALA A 55 -6.20 -12.04 0.44
C ALA A 55 -4.88 -11.86 1.23
N LEU A 56 -3.74 -12.27 0.67
CA LEU A 56 -2.42 -12.05 1.28
C LEU A 56 -2.01 -10.57 1.30
N ILE A 57 -2.32 -9.82 0.23
CA ILE A 57 -2.04 -8.39 0.16
C ILE A 57 -2.94 -7.62 1.14
N GLU A 58 -4.23 -7.93 1.17
CA GLU A 58 -5.20 -7.36 2.11
C GLU A 58 -4.82 -7.65 3.56
N GLU A 59 -4.41 -8.89 3.88
CA GLU A 59 -3.98 -9.25 5.23
C GLU A 59 -2.67 -8.55 5.63
N ARG A 60 -1.76 -8.31 4.67
CA ARG A 60 -0.55 -7.51 4.91
C ARG A 60 -0.88 -6.05 5.18
N GLU A 61 -1.83 -5.48 4.44
CA GLU A 61 -2.32 -4.12 4.69
C GLU A 61 -3.08 -4.02 6.03
N ARG A 62 -3.90 -5.03 6.36
CA ARG A 62 -4.61 -5.12 7.65
C ARG A 62 -3.63 -5.18 8.81
N ARG A 63 -2.60 -6.03 8.72
CA ARG A 63 -1.52 -6.10 9.72
C ARG A 63 -0.80 -4.76 9.87
N ARG A 64 -0.45 -4.10 8.77
CA ARG A 64 0.16 -2.77 8.81
C ARG A 64 -0.72 -1.73 9.51
N LYS A 65 -2.03 -1.72 9.23
CA LYS A 65 -2.99 -0.82 9.90
C LYS A 65 -3.11 -1.13 11.40
N LEU A 66 -3.14 -2.40 11.77
CA LEU A 66 -3.19 -2.83 13.18
C LEU A 66 -1.90 -2.49 13.95
N GLU A 67 -0.73 -2.62 13.33
CA GLU A 67 0.54 -2.18 13.93
C GLU A 67 0.54 -0.68 14.23
N ILE A 68 0.01 0.13 13.31
CA ILE A 68 -0.15 1.58 13.53
C ILE A 68 -1.10 1.83 14.70
N ILE A 69 -2.26 1.18 14.73
CA ILE A 69 -3.23 1.34 15.83
C ILE A 69 -2.61 0.89 17.16
N GLY A 70 -1.90 -0.23 17.21
CA GLY A 70 -1.21 -0.72 18.40
C GLY A 70 -0.10 0.22 18.87
N TYR A 71 0.62 0.84 17.95
CA TYR A 71 1.64 1.86 18.25
C TYR A 71 1.01 3.09 18.92
N PHE A 72 -0.17 3.53 18.48
CA PHE A 72 -0.88 4.65 19.10
C PHE A 72 -1.62 4.28 20.39
N ALA A 73 -2.20 3.08 20.46
CA ALA A 73 -2.95 2.61 21.62
C ALA A 73 -2.07 2.38 22.86
N ASN A 74 -0.79 2.01 22.66
CA ASN A 74 0.17 1.80 23.75
C ASN A 74 1.03 3.03 24.07
N ARG A 75 0.81 4.15 23.38
CA ARG A 75 1.51 5.40 23.70
C ARG A 75 0.83 6.03 24.90
N HIS A 76 1.56 6.25 26.00
CA HIS A 76 1.11 7.19 27.02
C HIS A 76 0.96 8.55 26.36
N LEU A 77 -0.28 8.97 26.15
CA LEU A 77 -0.59 10.35 25.83
C LEU A 77 -0.07 11.21 26.99
N PRO A 78 0.57 12.35 26.71
CA PRO A 78 0.91 13.29 27.78
C PRO A 78 -0.37 13.62 28.56
N ALA A 79 -0.23 13.81 29.88
CA ALA A 79 -1.36 14.25 30.70
C ALA A 79 -2.00 15.47 30.03
N VAL A 80 -3.31 15.42 29.80
CA VAL A 80 -4.07 16.57 29.32
C VAL A 80 -3.88 17.65 30.37
N GLU A 81 -3.21 18.76 30.03
CA GLU A 81 -3.22 19.95 30.87
C GLU A 81 -4.67 20.43 30.91
N ASP A 82 -5.34 20.23 32.05
CA ASP A 82 -6.72 20.64 32.26
C ASP A 82 -6.89 22.11 31.85
N GLY A 83 -7.70 22.33 30.81
CA GLY A 83 -8.14 23.66 30.40
C GLY A 83 -7.45 24.30 29.19
N VAL A 84 -6.60 23.58 28.43
CA VAL A 84 -6.02 24.11 27.18
C VAL A 84 -6.37 23.18 26.02
N SER A 85 -6.99 23.71 24.97
CA SER A 85 -7.32 22.92 23.77
C SER A 85 -6.07 22.62 22.93
N ASP A 86 -6.08 21.53 22.16
CA ASP A 86 -5.00 21.18 21.23
C ASP A 86 -4.65 22.33 20.27
N GLU A 87 -5.64 23.15 19.89
CA GLU A 87 -5.43 24.35 19.08
C GLU A 87 -4.62 25.44 19.81
N GLU A 88 -4.86 25.65 21.10
CA GLU A 88 -4.13 26.62 21.91
C GLU A 88 -2.69 26.18 22.19
N LEU A 89 -2.46 24.87 22.38
CA LEU A 89 -1.12 24.28 22.47
C LEU A 89 -0.32 24.47 21.18
N LEU A 90 -0.94 24.19 20.03
CA LEU A 90 -0.32 24.40 18.72
C LEU A 90 -0.07 25.89 18.42
N ALA A 91 -0.95 26.79 18.89
CA ALA A 91 -0.76 28.23 18.76
C ALA A 91 0.43 28.72 19.60
N ARG A 92 0.59 28.22 20.83
CA ARG A 92 1.73 28.53 21.71
C ARG A 92 3.06 28.00 21.14
N GLU A 93 3.11 26.77 20.64
CA GLU A 93 4.31 26.24 19.97
C GLU A 93 4.71 27.06 18.74
N ARG A 94 3.72 27.49 17.94
CA ARG A 94 3.98 28.38 16.80
C ARG A 94 4.57 29.70 17.28
N MET A 95 3.99 30.33 18.30
CA MET A 95 4.52 31.59 18.85
C MET A 95 5.94 31.43 19.43
N GLY A 96 6.24 30.32 20.10
CA GLY A 96 7.59 30.03 20.62
C GLY A 96 8.67 29.95 19.53
N ARG A 97 8.38 29.27 18.41
CA ARG A 97 9.32 29.18 17.27
C ARG A 97 9.54 30.49 16.53
N PHE A 98 8.58 31.41 16.57
CA PHE A 98 8.71 32.74 15.97
C PHE A 98 9.28 33.79 16.96
N GLY A 99 9.20 33.55 18.27
CA GLY A 99 9.73 34.44 19.30
C GLY A 99 11.24 34.31 19.58
N GLU A 100 11.84 33.13 19.36
CA GLU A 100 13.29 32.92 19.59
C GLU A 100 14.21 33.53 18.50
N LYS A 101 13.65 34.12 17.43
CA LYS A 101 14.43 34.77 16.37
C LYS A 101 14.62 36.29 16.54
N MET A 102 14.19 36.87 17.65
CA MET A 102 14.42 38.30 17.95
C MET A 102 14.88 38.54 19.39
N VAL A 103 16.06 38.02 19.74
CA VAL A 103 17.00 38.66 20.70
C VAL A 103 18.42 38.42 20.22
#